data_AF-A0A7J3RCL6-F1
#
_entry.id   AF-A0A7J3RCL6-F1
#
_cell.length_a   1.000
_cell.length_b   1.000
_cell.length_c   1.000
_cell.angle_alpha   90.00
_cell.angle_beta   90.00
_cell.angle_gamma   90.00
#
_symmetry.space_group_name_H-M   'P 1'
#
loop_
_entity.id
_entity.type
_entity.pdbx_description
1 polymer ?
#
loop_
_entity_poly.entity_id
_entity_poly.type
_entity_poly.pdbx_seq_one_letter_code
_entity_poly.pdbx_strand_id
1 'polypeptide(L)'
;MDLSYNLELDKIVAAIKKQKPKKVCLQLPDGLKPFADQIVDELKDKLKKEGLEPELWVWCGSAFGACDIPNLKGFDLLINFGHLRFRKFNT
;
A
#
# COMPACT_ATOMS: atom_id res chain seq x y z
N MET A 1 19.74 0.46 -11.66
CA MET A 1 19.69 -0.35 -10.44
C MET A 1 18.43 -1.18 -10.56
N ASP A 2 18.56 -2.47 -10.85
CA ASP A 2 17.42 -3.35 -11.12
C ASP A 2 16.75 -3.71 -9.79
N LEU A 3 15.75 -2.92 -9.37
CA LEU A 3 14.83 -3.32 -8.32
C LEU A 3 13.85 -4.32 -8.94
N SER A 4 14.28 -5.57 -9.10
CA SER A 4 13.41 -6.71 -9.45
C SER A 4 12.46 -7.08 -8.29
N TYR A 5 12.03 -6.10 -7.48
CA TYR A 5 10.89 -6.24 -6.61
C TYR A 5 9.65 -6.03 -7.46
N ASN A 6 8.98 -7.12 -7.83
CA ASN A 6 7.63 -7.04 -8.35
C ASN A 6 6.72 -6.58 -7.20
N LEU A 7 6.62 -5.27 -7.00
CA LEU A 7 5.79 -4.64 -5.96
C LEU A 7 4.28 -4.89 -6.16
N GLU A 8 3.92 -5.69 -7.17
CA GLU A 8 2.56 -6.09 -7.53
C GLU A 8 1.60 -4.90 -7.57
N LEU A 9 2.09 -3.74 -8.06
CA LEU A 9 1.32 -2.49 -8.10
C LEU A 9 0.01 -2.66 -8.88
N ASP A 10 -0.02 -3.52 -9.90
CA ASP A 10 -1.23 -3.81 -10.66
C ASP A 10 -2.30 -4.52 -9.80
N LYS A 11 -1.90 -5.37 -8.85
CA LYS A 11 -2.85 -5.97 -7.88
C LYS A 11 -3.41 -4.94 -6.94
N ILE A 12 -2.58 -3.98 -6.51
CA ILE A 12 -3.01 -2.86 -5.68
C ILE A 12 -4.03 -2.01 -6.42
N VAL A 13 -3.75 -1.65 -7.67
CA VAL A 13 -4.67 -0.90 -8.54
C VAL A 13 -5.98 -1.66 -8.72
N ALA A 14 -5.95 -2.96 -8.98
CA ALA A 14 -7.16 -3.77 -9.08
C ALA A 14 -7.97 -3.82 -7.77
N ALA A 15 -7.29 -3.88 -6.61
CA ALA A 15 -7.94 -3.84 -5.30
C ALA A 15 -8.60 -2.48 -5.04
N ILE A 16 -7.91 -1.39 -5.35
CA ILE A 16 -8.44 -0.02 -5.26
C ILE A 16 -9.62 0.17 -6.21
N LYS A 17 -9.53 -0.34 -7.44
CA LYS A 17 -10.64 -0.31 -8.42
C LYS A 17 -11.88 -1.03 -7.93
N LYS A 18 -11.70 -2.20 -7.28
CA LYS A 18 -12.79 -3.01 -6.74
C LYS A 18 -13.43 -2.39 -5.50
N GLN A 19 -12.62 -1.87 -4.58
CA GLN A 19 -13.09 -1.36 -3.29
C GLN A 19 -13.44 0.13 -3.31
N LYS A 20 -12.94 0.89 -4.29
CA LYS A 20 -13.06 2.34 -4.43
C LYS A 20 -12.85 3.09 -3.11
N PRO A 21 -11.75 2.83 -2.38
CA PRO A 21 -11.44 3.55 -1.15
C PRO A 21 -11.22 5.03 -1.45
N LYS A 22 -11.65 5.92 -0.55
CA LYS A 22 -11.32 7.35 -0.65
C LYS A 22 -9.93 7.63 -0.10
N LYS A 23 -9.56 6.94 0.99
CA LYS A 23 -8.26 7.08 1.66
C LYS A 23 -7.52 5.75 1.73
N VAL A 24 -6.31 5.72 1.18
CA VAL A 24 -5.44 4.54 1.13
C VAL A 24 -4.15 4.85 1.87
N CYS A 25 -3.78 4.00 2.82
CA CYS A 25 -2.50 4.07 3.51
C CYS A 25 -1.55 2.98 3.01
N LEU A 26 -0.31 3.35 2.73
CA LEU A 26 0.79 2.50 2.28
C LEU A 26 1.77 2.34 3.44
N GLN A 27 1.90 1.13 3.97
CA GLN A 27 2.86 0.78 5.01
C GLN A 27 4.08 0.12 4.36
N LEU A 28 5.23 0.79 4.44
CA LEU A 28 6.47 0.34 3.81
C LEU A 28 7.44 -0.20 4.87
N PRO A 29 8.16 -1.31 4.58
CA PRO A 29 9.25 -1.77 5.43
C PRO A 29 10.42 -0.78 5.36
N ASP A 30 11.28 -0.75 6.38
CA ASP A 30 12.39 0.22 6.47
C ASP A 30 13.30 0.23 5.23
N GLY A 31 13.52 -0.92 4.59
CA GLY A 31 14.30 -1.03 3.36
C GLY A 31 13.67 -0.38 2.12
N LEU A 32 12.34 -0.14 2.13
CA LEU A 32 11.62 0.51 1.04
C LEU A 32 11.23 1.96 1.36
N LYS A 33 11.41 2.43 2.60
CA LYS A 33 11.15 3.83 2.98
C LYS A 33 11.90 4.86 2.13
N PRO A 34 13.19 4.67 1.76
CA PRO A 34 13.90 5.61 0.88
C PRO A 34 13.30 5.71 -0.52
N PHE A 35 12.56 4.69 -0.95
CA PHE A 35 11.91 4.60 -2.26
C PHE A 35 10.41 4.93 -2.18
N ALA A 36 9.91 5.38 -1.01
CA ALA A 36 8.49 5.60 -0.77
C ALA A 36 7.87 6.56 -1.81
N ASP A 37 8.54 7.69 -2.06
CA ASP A 37 8.06 8.69 -3.01
C ASP A 37 7.95 8.10 -4.42
N GLN A 38 8.95 7.33 -4.86
CA GLN A 38 8.93 6.68 -6.18
C GLN A 38 7.80 5.64 -6.30
N ILE A 39 7.53 4.87 -5.24
CA ILE A 39 6.44 3.89 -5.20
C ILE A 39 5.08 4.59 -5.25
N VAL A 40 4.93 5.68 -4.51
CA VAL A 40 3.70 6.48 -4.50
C VAL A 40 3.45 7.09 -5.88
N ASP A 41 4.47 7.68 -6.49
CA ASP A 41 4.37 8.29 -7.82
C ASP A 41 4.00 7.26 -8.88
N GLU A 42 4.67 6.10 -8.90
CA GLU A 42 4.34 5.03 -9.86
C GLU A 42 2.90 4.50 -9.65
N LEU A 43 2.49 4.31 -8.40
CA LEU A 43 1.14 3.87 -8.07
C LEU A 43 0.10 4.91 -8.49
N LYS A 44 0.37 6.19 -8.25
CA LYS A 44 -0.50 7.31 -8.62
C LYS A 44 -0.64 7.42 -10.13
N ASP A 45 0.43 7.26 -10.89
CA ASP A 45 0.39 7.24 -12.35
C ASP A 45 -0.45 6.09 -12.90
N LYS A 46 -0.31 4.89 -12.32
CA LYS A 46 -1.14 3.73 -12.70
C LYS A 46 -2.62 3.95 -12.34
N LEU A 47 -2.91 4.49 -11.15
CA LEU A 47 -4.28 4.80 -10.74
C LEU A 47 -4.93 5.87 -11.63
N LYS A 48 -4.18 6.90 -12.01
CA LYS A 48 -4.65 7.96 -12.91
C LYS A 48 -4.98 7.42 -14.30
N LYS A 49 -4.18 6.48 -14.84
CA LYS A 49 -4.49 5.78 -16.10
C LYS A 49 -5.81 5.02 -16.03
N GLU A 50 -6.19 4.52 -14.86
CA GLU A 50 -7.46 3.85 -14.60
C GLU A 50 -8.61 4.81 -14.21
N GLY A 51 -8.36 6.13 -14.18
CA GLY A 51 -9.35 7.13 -13.78
C GLY A 51 -9.68 7.11 -12.27
N LEU A 52 -8.75 6.65 -11.44
CA LEU A 52 -8.90 6.56 -9.98
C LEU A 52 -8.00 7.62 -9.31
N GLU A 53 -8.56 8.39 -8.38
CA GLU A 53 -7.83 9.43 -7.63
C GLU A 53 -8.08 9.30 -6.12
N PRO A 54 -7.70 8.17 -5.47
CA PRO A 54 -7.76 8.06 -4.02
C PRO A 54 -6.68 8.92 -3.36
N GLU A 55 -6.93 9.30 -2.12
CA GLU A 55 -5.96 9.99 -1.27
C GLU A 55 -4.93 8.98 -0.76
N LEU A 56 -3.69 9.05 -1.25
CA LEU A 56 -2.59 8.15 -0.87
C LEU A 56 -1.79 8.75 0.29
N TRP A 57 -1.56 7.94 1.33
CA TRP A 57 -0.75 8.31 2.47
C TRP A 57 0.32 7.26 2.71
N VAL A 58 1.54 7.67 3.06
CA VAL A 58 2.61 6.76 3.47
C VAL A 58 2.70 6.75 4.98
N TRP A 59 2.68 5.56 5.59
CA TRP A 59 2.92 5.41 7.01
C TRP A 59 4.42 5.52 7.32
N CYS A 60 4.84 6.68 7.83
CA CYS A 60 6.23 6.96 8.22
C CYS A 60 6.59 6.52 9.66
N GLY A 61 5.71 5.80 10.37
CA GLY A 61 5.98 5.29 11.70
C GLY A 61 7.02 4.15 11.72
N SER A 62 7.43 3.73 12.92
CA SER A 62 8.18 2.50 13.11
C SER A 62 7.30 1.29 12.77
N ALA A 63 7.75 0.41 11.88
CA ALA A 63 7.01 -0.79 11.50
C ALA A 63 7.68 -2.03 12.10
N PHE A 64 7.59 -2.20 13.43
CA PHE A 64 8.21 -3.34 14.13
C PHE A 64 7.39 -4.65 14.06
N GLY A 65 6.28 -4.72 13.31
CA GLY A 65 5.62 -5.99 13.01
C GLY A 65 4.12 -5.90 12.70
N ALA A 66 3.53 -7.05 12.36
CA ALA A 66 2.13 -7.25 11.98
C ALA A 66 1.09 -6.98 13.10
N CYS A 67 1.54 -6.60 14.31
CA CYS A 67 0.69 -6.22 15.44
C CYS A 67 0.57 -4.71 15.66
N ASP A 68 1.32 -3.90 14.92
CA ASP A 68 1.21 -2.43 14.96
C ASP A 68 0.38 -1.97 13.75
N ILE A 69 -0.89 -2.38 13.73
CA ILE A 69 -1.88 -1.79 12.84
C ILE A 69 -2.26 -0.48 13.51
N PRO A 70 -1.72 0.68 13.07
CA PRO A 70 -2.17 1.94 13.61
C PRO A 70 -3.69 1.99 13.48
N ASN A 71 -4.36 2.39 14.57
CA ASN A 71 -5.81 2.61 14.56
C ASN A 71 -6.09 3.87 13.73
N LEU A 72 -5.86 3.73 12.41
CA LEU A 72 -6.01 4.71 11.36
C LEU A 72 -7.51 4.95 11.16
N LYS A 73 -8.11 5.60 12.16
CA LYS A 73 -9.50 6.07 12.06
C LYS A 73 -9.58 7.01 10.86
N GLY A 74 -10.30 6.58 9.83
CA GLY A 74 -10.52 7.36 8.61
C GLY A 74 -9.79 6.89 7.37
N PHE A 75 -9.08 5.76 7.39
CA PHE A 75 -8.57 5.12 6.18
C PHE A 75 -9.47 3.96 5.76
N ASP A 76 -9.77 3.89 4.46
CA ASP A 76 -10.65 2.86 3.90
C ASP A 76 -9.87 1.62 3.49
N LEU A 77 -8.58 1.76 3.22
CA LEU A 77 -7.70 0.67 2.81
C LEU A 77 -6.28 0.86 3.35
N LEU A 78 -5.72 -0.18 3.95
CA LEU A 78 -4.30 -0.26 4.33
C LEU A 78 -3.61 -1.31 3.45
N ILE A 79 -2.49 -0.92 2.85
CA ILE A 79 -1.67 -1.78 2.00
C ILE A 79 -0.32 -1.93 2.67
N ASN A 80 -0.02 -3.14 3.13
CA ASN A 80 1.24 -3.44 3.79
C ASN A 80 2.20 -4.12 2.81
N PHE A 81 3.35 -3.49 2.58
CA PHE A 81 4.42 -4.01 1.73
C PHE A 81 5.39 -4.86 2.57
N GLY A 82 5.93 -5.95 2.00
CA GLY A 82 6.95 -6.76 2.67
C GLY A 82 6.44 -7.88 3.58
N HIS A 83 5.12 -8.07 3.72
CA HIS A 83 4.56 -9.22 4.44
C HIS A 83 3.69 -10.08 3.51
N LEU A 84 4.01 -11.39 3.43
CA LEU A 84 3.11 -12.39 2.85
C LEU A 84 1.73 -12.24 3.49
N ARG A 85 0.69 -12.17 2.66
CA ARG A 85 -0.71 -12.01 3.09
C ARG A 85 -1.03 -13.02 4.19
N PHE A 86 -1.22 -12.55 5.43
CA PHE A 86 -1.64 -13.42 6.52
C PHE A 86 -3.09 -13.85 6.24
N ARG A 87 -3.29 -15.11 5.86
CA ARG A 87 -4.61 -15.69 5.61
C ARG A 87 -5.18 -16.12 6.95
N LYS A 88 -6.11 -15.34 7.53
CA LYS A 88 -6.93 -15.83 8.65
C LYS A 88 -7.80 -16.98 8.12
N PHE A 89 -7.53 -18.20 8.57
CA PHE A 89 -8.47 -19.31 8.44
C PHE A 89 -9.53 -19.10 9.54
N ASN A 90 -10.78 -18.85 9.12
CA ASN A 90 -11.91 -19.08 10.01
C ASN A 90 -12.20 -20.59 10.00
N THR A 91 -11.90 -21.25 11.11
CA THR A 91 -12.53 -22.50 11.54
C THR A 91 -13.64 -22.15 12.51
#